data_AF-A0A7S4WFX9-F1
#
_entry.id   AF-A0A7S4WFX9-F1
#
_cell.length_a   1.000
_cell.length_b   1.000
_cell.length_c   1.000
_cell.angle_alpha   90.00
_cell.angle_beta   90.00
_cell.angle_gamma   90.00
#
_symmetry.space_group_name_H-M   'P 1'
#
loop_
_entity.id
_entity.type
_entity.pdbx_description
1 polymer ?
#
loop_
_entity_poly.entity_id
_entity_poly.type
_entity_poly.pdbx_seq_one_letter_code
_entity_poly.pdbx_strand_id
1 'polypeptide(L)'
;VIWDVIKNLEINSGSITNNGVGGENNGVTSQLEGTANVNLRNLGENSTLTLINGKRMAPAGATTRSGGEFVDLNSIPLVMTERVEILTDGGSALYGADA
;
A
#
# COMPACT_ATOMS: atom_id res chain seq x y z
N VAL A 1 -6.50 -4.98 -10.85
CA VAL A 1 -6.60 -3.97 -9.74
C VAL A 1 -5.44 -2.98 -9.87
N ILE A 2 -5.43 -1.82 -9.18
CA ILE A 2 -4.30 -0.86 -9.30
C ILE A 2 -2.95 -1.50 -8.94
N TRP A 3 -2.99 -2.50 -8.04
CA TRP A 3 -1.86 -3.32 -7.65
C TRP A 3 -1.08 -3.91 -8.85
N ASP A 4 -1.76 -4.29 -9.93
CA ASP A 4 -1.09 -4.85 -11.12
C ASP A 4 -0.16 -3.86 -11.82
N VAL A 5 -0.41 -2.57 -11.69
CA VAL A 5 0.45 -1.50 -12.22
C VAL A 5 1.60 -1.26 -11.25
N ILE A 6 1.29 -1.11 -9.96
CA ILE A 6 2.26 -0.73 -8.92
C ILE A 6 3.31 -1.82 -8.68
N LYS A 7 2.93 -3.09 -8.77
CA LYS A 7 3.87 -4.23 -8.58
C LYS A 7 4.98 -4.31 -9.62
N ASN A 8 4.78 -3.69 -10.80
CA ASN A 8 5.74 -3.71 -11.90
C ASN A 8 6.68 -2.50 -11.91
N LEU A 9 6.56 -1.60 -10.93
CA LEU A 9 7.43 -0.44 -10.81
C LEU A 9 8.79 -0.87 -10.26
N GLU A 10 9.89 -0.45 -10.90
CA GLU A 10 11.24 -0.75 -10.43
C GLU A 10 11.54 -0.15 -9.05
N ILE A 11 10.94 1.01 -8.75
CA ILE A 11 11.03 1.67 -7.44
C ILE A 11 10.22 0.98 -6.34
N ASN A 12 9.29 0.09 -6.70
CA ASN A 12 8.51 -0.69 -5.75
C ASN A 12 9.32 -1.92 -5.32
N SER A 13 10.19 -1.71 -4.34
CA SER A 13 11.07 -2.74 -3.78
C SER A 13 10.72 -2.84 -2.29
N GLY A 14 10.07 -3.92 -1.86
CA GLY A 14 9.66 -4.12 -0.46
C GLY A 14 8.16 -4.06 -0.19
N SER A 15 7.32 -3.98 -1.22
CA SER A 15 5.87 -4.10 -1.07
C SER A 15 5.45 -5.54 -0.78
N ILE A 16 4.45 -5.70 0.08
CA ILE A 16 3.94 -7.01 0.48
C ILE A 16 2.54 -7.21 -0.10
N THR A 17 2.28 -8.42 -0.56
CA THR A 17 0.95 -8.87 -0.91
C THR A 17 0.60 -10.05 -0.06
N ASN A 18 -0.52 -9.95 0.62
CA ASN A 18 -1.07 -11.04 1.39
C ASN A 18 -2.02 -11.82 0.49
N ASN A 19 -1.45 -12.51 -0.50
CA ASN A 19 -2.21 -13.41 -1.37
C ASN A 19 -2.63 -14.60 -0.51
N GLY A 20 -3.90 -14.67 -0.09
CA GLY A 20 -4.45 -15.64 0.87
C GLY A 20 -4.42 -17.09 0.38
N VAL A 21 -3.23 -17.64 0.17
CA VAL A 21 -2.98 -18.97 -0.36
C VAL A 21 -2.04 -19.70 0.59
N GLY A 22 -2.53 -19.96 1.80
CA GLY A 22 -1.81 -20.77 2.79
C GLY A 22 -2.61 -20.85 4.07
N GLY A 23 -3.05 -22.06 4.43
CA GLY A 23 -3.94 -22.39 5.56
C GLY A 23 -3.40 -22.09 6.97
N GLU A 24 -2.86 -20.90 7.18
CA GLU A 24 -2.46 -20.35 8.47
C GLU A 24 -3.67 -19.65 9.09
N ASN A 25 -4.49 -20.40 9.85
CA ASN A 25 -5.58 -19.87 10.66
C ASN A 25 -5.04 -19.13 11.90
N ASN A 26 -4.21 -18.11 11.69
CA ASN A 26 -3.85 -17.15 12.73
C ASN A 26 -4.75 -15.93 12.55
N GLY A 27 -5.51 -15.52 13.57
CA GLY A 27 -6.53 -14.48 13.44
C GLY A 27 -6.02 -13.17 12.80
N VAL A 28 -4.73 -12.85 13.01
CA VAL A 28 -4.05 -11.69 12.41
C VAL A 28 -3.76 -11.89 10.92
N THR A 29 -3.37 -13.09 10.48
CA THR A 29 -3.05 -13.35 9.06
C THR A 29 -4.30 -13.41 8.20
N SER A 30 -5.41 -13.94 8.73
CA SER A 30 -6.70 -13.96 8.01
C SER A 30 -7.26 -12.56 7.73
N GLN A 31 -7.05 -11.59 8.62
CA GLN A 31 -7.45 -10.20 8.41
C GLN A 31 -6.65 -9.48 7.31
N LEU A 32 -5.46 -10.01 7.00
CA LEU A 32 -4.57 -9.46 5.98
C LEU A 32 -4.80 -10.09 4.62
N GLU A 33 -5.48 -11.23 4.53
CA GLU A 33 -5.69 -11.94 3.26
C GLU A 33 -6.39 -11.06 2.22
N GLY A 34 -5.88 -11.10 0.99
CA GLY A 34 -6.39 -10.30 -0.13
C GLY A 34 -5.99 -8.83 -0.09
N THR A 35 -5.12 -8.40 0.84
CA THR A 35 -4.62 -7.01 0.88
C THR A 35 -3.27 -6.85 0.18
N ALA A 36 -3.02 -5.65 -0.33
CA ALA A 36 -1.72 -5.26 -0.89
C ALA A 36 -1.34 -3.87 -0.40
N ASN A 37 -0.15 -3.72 0.19
CA ASN A 37 0.40 -2.41 0.50
C ASN A 37 1.28 -1.90 -0.66
N VAL A 38 1.87 -0.72 -0.49
CA VAL A 38 2.96 -0.22 -1.34
C VAL A 38 4.13 0.15 -0.45
N ASN A 39 5.35 -0.07 -0.92
CA ASN A 39 6.57 0.36 -0.25
C ASN A 39 7.59 0.73 -1.34
N LEU A 40 7.90 2.01 -1.42
CA LEU A 40 8.85 2.53 -2.40
C LEU A 40 10.25 2.52 -1.77
N ARG A 41 11.23 1.98 -2.50
CA ARG A 41 12.65 1.97 -2.09
C ARG A 41 12.95 1.25 -0.76
N ASN A 42 12.08 0.35 -0.32
CA ASN A 42 12.23 -0.48 0.88
C ASN A 42 12.39 0.35 2.17
N LEU A 43 11.72 1.50 2.25
CA LEU A 43 11.80 2.40 3.41
C LEU A 43 10.92 1.95 4.58
N GLY A 44 9.88 1.17 4.28
CA GLY A 44 8.96 0.62 5.28
C GLY A 44 7.50 0.78 4.86
N GLU A 45 6.63 0.00 5.47
CA GLU A 45 5.21 -0.06 5.11
C GLU A 45 4.43 1.22 5.45
N ASN A 46 4.91 1.98 6.46
CA ASN A 46 4.35 3.27 6.87
C ASN A 46 5.05 4.47 6.24
N SER A 47 5.99 4.24 5.30
CA SER A 47 6.79 5.31 4.69
C SER A 47 6.28 5.74 3.32
N THR A 48 5.03 5.39 2.99
CA THR A 48 4.41 5.77 1.71
C THR A 48 2.99 6.28 1.94
N LEU A 49 2.81 7.58 1.77
CA LEU A 49 1.50 8.20 1.82
C LEU A 49 0.70 7.95 0.52
N THR A 50 -0.48 7.33 0.65
CA THR A 50 -1.40 7.15 -0.48
C THR A 50 -2.50 8.21 -0.47
N LEU A 51 -2.67 8.88 -1.61
CA LEU A 51 -3.68 9.91 -1.82
C LEU A 51 -4.64 9.50 -2.95
N ILE A 52 -5.95 9.68 -2.75
CA ILE A 52 -6.96 9.59 -3.81
C ILE A 52 -7.57 10.98 -4.01
N ASN A 53 -7.44 11.54 -5.22
CA ASN A 53 -7.94 12.88 -5.54
C ASN A 53 -7.45 13.94 -4.52
N GLY A 54 -6.18 13.83 -4.09
CA GLY A 54 -5.56 14.73 -3.10
C GLY A 54 -6.00 14.51 -1.65
N LYS A 55 -6.85 13.53 -1.36
CA LYS A 55 -7.27 13.18 0.01
C LYS A 55 -6.48 11.98 0.50
N ARG A 56 -6.04 12.04 1.76
CA ARG A 56 -5.37 10.92 2.43
C ARG A 56 -6.31 9.74 2.55
N MET A 57 -5.81 8.58 2.16
CA MET A 57 -6.52 7.33 2.41
C MET A 57 -6.37 6.92 3.87
N ALA A 58 -7.46 6.40 4.45
CA ALA A 58 -7.38 5.76 5.74
C ALA A 58 -6.56 4.46 5.61
N PRO A 59 -5.73 4.14 6.62
CA PRO A 59 -5.08 2.84 6.66
C PRO A 59 -6.13 1.73 6.71
N ALA A 60 -5.75 0.55 6.21
CA ALA A 60 -6.56 -0.64 6.29
C ALA A 60 -6.91 -0.96 7.76
N GLY A 61 -8.05 -1.62 7.98
CA GLY A 61 -8.48 -2.06 9.32
C GLY A 61 -7.62 -3.18 9.93
N ALA A 62 -6.45 -3.44 9.38
CA ALA A 62 -5.48 -4.44 9.80
C ALA A 62 -4.08 -3.83 9.76
N THR A 63 -3.20 -4.27 10.65
CA THR A 63 -1.78 -3.92 10.62
C THR A 63 -0.97 -5.05 9.99
N THR A 64 0.13 -4.71 9.34
CA THR A 64 1.00 -5.70 8.71
C THR A 64 1.58 -6.67 9.73
N ARG A 65 2.27 -7.72 9.26
CA ARG A 65 2.94 -8.68 10.16
C ARG A 65 4.00 -8.03 11.05
N SER A 66 4.53 -6.86 10.65
CA SER A 66 5.48 -6.07 11.42
C SER A 66 4.81 -5.04 12.36
N GLY A 67 3.48 -4.97 12.38
CA GLY A 67 2.71 -3.98 13.13
C GLY A 67 2.60 -2.61 12.45
N GLY A 68 2.98 -2.51 11.17
CA GLY A 68 2.87 -1.28 10.38
C GLY A 68 1.43 -1.00 9.94
N GLU A 69 1.08 0.27 9.83
CA GLU A 69 -0.13 0.70 9.14
C GLU A 69 0.14 0.79 7.63
N PHE A 70 -0.87 0.49 6.82
CA PHE A 70 -0.75 0.52 5.38
C PHE A 70 -2.11 0.82 4.73
N VAL A 71 -2.10 1.29 3.48
CA VAL A 71 -3.32 1.44 2.68
C VAL A 71 -3.46 0.24 1.76
N ASP A 72 -4.63 -0.40 1.77
CA ASP A 72 -4.91 -1.52 0.88
C ASP A 72 -5.19 -1.03 -0.55
N LEU A 73 -4.25 -1.27 -1.46
CA LEU A 73 -4.34 -0.91 -2.86
C LEU A 73 -5.41 -1.72 -3.61
N ASN A 74 -5.78 -2.91 -3.14
CA ASN A 74 -6.80 -3.71 -3.81
C ASN A 74 -8.20 -3.06 -3.71
N SER A 75 -8.38 -2.14 -2.75
CA SER A 75 -9.59 -1.31 -2.63
C SER A 75 -9.77 -0.28 -3.77
N ILE A 76 -8.74 -0.05 -4.59
CA ILE A 76 -8.75 0.94 -5.68
C ILE A 76 -8.88 0.22 -7.04
N PRO A 77 -10.04 0.29 -7.70
CA PRO A 77 -10.23 -0.30 -9.02
C PRO A 77 -9.49 0.49 -10.10
N LEU A 78 -8.71 -0.21 -10.93
CA LEU A 78 -8.00 0.41 -12.06
C LEU A 78 -8.97 1.08 -13.06
N VAL A 79 -10.16 0.51 -13.26
CA VAL A 79 -11.19 1.06 -14.17
C VAL A 79 -11.73 2.43 -13.76
N MET A 80 -11.59 2.80 -12.48
CA MET A 80 -12.00 4.11 -11.95
C MET A 80 -10.81 5.07 -11.80
N THR A 81 -9.62 4.67 -12.25
CA THR A 81 -8.39 5.45 -12.10
C THR A 81 -8.00 6.07 -13.43
N GLU A 82 -7.95 7.40 -13.50
CA GLU A 82 -7.50 8.12 -14.70
C GLU A 82 -5.97 8.15 -14.81
N ARG A 83 -5.28 8.45 -13.70
CA ARG A 83 -3.82 8.52 -13.66
C ARG A 83 -3.26 8.09 -12.30
N VAL A 84 -2.03 7.59 -12.31
CA VAL A 84 -1.24 7.28 -11.13
C VAL A 84 -0.01 8.16 -11.13
N GLU A 85 0.16 8.95 -10.08
CA GLU A 85 1.35 9.77 -9.85
C GLU A 85 2.13 9.15 -8.69
N ILE A 86 3.45 9.02 -8.87
CA ILE A 86 4.33 8.48 -7.84
C ILE A 86 5.41 9.52 -7.56
N LEU A 87 5.40 10.03 -6.34
CA LEU A 87 6.41 10.96 -5.86
C LEU A 87 7.39 10.17 -4.99
N THR A 88 8.63 10.03 -5.46
CA THR A 88 9.69 9.31 -4.73
C THR A 88 10.53 10.20 -3.84
N ASP A 89 10.34 11.53 -3.96
CA ASP A 89 11.06 12.56 -3.23
C ASP A 89 10.19 13.83 -3.11
N GLY A 90 10.45 14.67 -2.12
CA GLY A 90 9.83 15.98 -1.92
C GLY A 90 8.35 15.96 -1.47
N GLY A 91 7.73 14.79 -1.34
CA GLY A 91 6.35 14.61 -0.88
C GLY A 91 6.15 15.11 0.57
N SER A 92 7.12 14.87 1.44
CA SER A 92 7.05 15.27 2.86
C SER A 92 6.96 16.77 3.09
N ALA A 93 7.51 17.59 2.21
CA ALA A 93 7.45 19.04 2.35
C ALA A 93 6.01 19.57 2.20
N LEU A 94 5.19 18.91 1.38
CA LEU A 94 3.80 19.30 1.10
C LEU A 94 2.79 18.47 1.90
N TYR A 95 3.11 17.20 2.13
CA TYR A 95 2.21 16.21 2.73
C TYR A 95 2.72 15.64 4.06
N GLY A 96 3.72 16.24 4.71
CA GLY A 96 4.11 15.90 6.08
C GLY A 96 4.92 14.62 6.25
N ALA A 97 5.11 14.18 7.49
CA ALA A 97 6.12 13.19 7.87
C ALA A 97 5.95 11.77 7.29
N ASP A 98 4.77 11.43 6.78
CA ASP A 98 4.45 10.08 6.25
C ASP A 98 4.71 9.96 4.73
N ALA A 99 5.32 10.99 4.11
CA ALA A 99 5.49 11.14 2.66
C ALA A 99 6.93 11.43 2.19
#